data_AF-A0A0D0BX60-F1
#
_entry.id   AF-A0A0D0BX60-F1
#
_cell.length_a   1.000
_cell.length_b   1.000
_cell.length_c   1.000
_cell.angle_alpha   90.00
_cell.angle_beta   90.00
_cell.angle_gamma   90.00
#
_symmetry.space_group_name_H-M   'P 1'
#
loop_
_entity.id
_entity.type
_entity.pdbx_description
1 polymer ?
#
loop_
_entity_poly.entity_id
_entity_poly.type
_entity_poly.pdbx_seq_one_letter_code
_entity_poly.pdbx_strand_id
1 'polypeptide(L)'
;LDQISDHQIFSNQSHNRQLPVAIQLAIFLNHAGHYGNTISPKYVAQWAGVSTGSVINCTNHVMVAILDQHDTFMQFLMSIH
;
A
#
# COMPACT_ATOMS: atom_id res chain seq x y z
N LEU A 1 -1.97 10.12 -5.27
CA LEU A 1 -3.02 9.09 -5.15
C LEU A 1 -3.43 8.60 -6.53
N ASP A 2 -3.63 9.51 -7.47
CA ASP A 2 -4.14 9.24 -8.83
C ASP A 2 -3.43 8.09 -9.56
N GLN A 3 -2.12 7.93 -9.37
CA GLN A 3 -1.38 6.85 -10.06
C GLN A 3 -1.67 5.44 -9.52
N ILE A 4 -1.97 5.28 -8.21
CA ILE A 4 -2.21 3.97 -7.59
C ILE A 4 -3.70 3.69 -7.31
N SER A 5 -4.56 4.71 -7.34
CA SER A 5 -5.94 4.58 -6.82
C SER A 5 -6.82 3.67 -7.66
N ASP A 6 -6.55 3.59 -8.96
CA ASP A 6 -7.27 2.72 -9.89
C ASP A 6 -6.68 1.30 -9.96
N HIS A 7 -5.65 1.00 -9.16
CA HIS A 7 -5.01 -0.31 -9.18
C HIS A 7 -5.95 -1.39 -8.60
N GLN A 8 -6.10 -2.49 -9.34
CA GLN A 8 -7.07 -3.56 -9.03
C GLN A 8 -6.90 -4.15 -7.62
N ILE A 9 -5.70 -4.12 -7.03
CA ILE A 9 -5.44 -4.57 -5.65
C ILE A 9 -6.31 -3.87 -4.59
N PHE A 10 -6.74 -2.63 -4.86
CA PHE A 10 -7.64 -1.87 -3.98
C PHE A 10 -9.13 -2.12 -4.27
N SER A 11 -9.43 -2.92 -5.29
CA SER A 11 -10.77 -3.36 -5.65
C SER A 11 -10.89 -4.87 -5.38
N ASN A 12 -11.33 -5.24 -4.19
CA ASN A 12 -11.67 -6.64 -3.93
C ASN A 12 -13.09 -6.93 -4.41
N GLN A 13 -13.24 -7.96 -5.25
CA GLN A 13 -14.55 -8.46 -5.69
C GLN A 13 -15.35 -9.14 -4.55
N SER A 14 -14.75 -9.27 -3.36
CA SER A 14 -15.46 -9.75 -2.17
C SER A 14 -16.31 -8.63 -1.53
N HIS A 15 -17.47 -8.98 -0.97
CA HIS A 15 -18.36 -8.09 -0.23
C HIS A 15 -17.76 -7.44 1.04
N ASN A 16 -16.48 -7.69 1.35
CA ASN A 16 -15.81 -7.11 2.50
C ASN A 16 -15.34 -5.69 2.18
N ARG A 17 -15.74 -4.72 3.01
CA ARG A 17 -15.28 -3.32 2.89
C ARG A 17 -13.76 -3.27 3.10
N GLN A 18 -13.01 -2.96 2.04
CA GLN A 18 -11.62 -2.56 2.18
C GLN A 18 -11.51 -1.11 2.67
N LEU A 19 -10.37 -0.79 3.30
CA LEU A 19 -10.07 0.58 3.68
C LEU A 19 -9.82 1.44 2.41
N PRO A 20 -10.24 2.71 2.40
CA PRO A 20 -9.89 3.66 1.35
C PRO A 20 -8.39 3.67 1.02
N VAL A 21 -8.02 3.82 -0.24
CA VAL A 21 -6.61 3.83 -0.71
C VAL A 21 -5.75 4.82 0.08
N ALA A 22 -6.29 6.01 0.36
CA ALA A 22 -5.62 7.03 1.15
C ALA A 22 -5.28 6.55 2.59
N ILE A 23 -6.16 5.77 3.21
CA ILE A 23 -5.93 5.20 4.55
C ILE A 23 -4.88 4.09 4.48
N GLN A 24 -4.93 3.23 3.45
CA GLN A 24 -3.91 2.20 3.25
C GLN A 24 -2.52 2.82 3.04
N LEU A 25 -2.45 3.91 2.27
CA LEU A 25 -1.21 4.66 2.03
C LEU A 25 -0.68 5.33 3.31
N ALA A 26 -1.56 5.94 4.13
CA ALA A 26 -1.14 6.53 5.40
C ALA A 26 -0.58 5.47 6.38
N ILE A 27 -1.21 4.28 6.43
CA ILE A 27 -0.71 3.14 7.21
C ILE A 27 0.66 2.68 6.71
N PHE A 28 0.82 2.54 5.39
CA PHE A 28 2.10 2.16 4.77
C PHE A 28 3.19 3.18 5.10
N LEU A 29 2.93 4.48 4.94
CA LEU A 29 3.90 5.53 5.23
C LEU A 29 4.27 5.60 6.71
N ASN A 30 3.33 5.41 7.62
CA ASN A 30 3.61 5.35 9.05
C ASN A 30 4.47 4.13 9.42
N HIS A 31 4.23 2.99 8.77
CA HIS A 31 5.01 1.77 8.96
C HIS A 31 6.43 1.88 8.36
N ALA A 32 6.56 2.49 7.16
CA ALA A 32 7.81 2.62 6.41
C ALA A 32 8.67 3.83 6.82
N GLY A 33 8.07 4.86 7.41
CA GLY A 33 8.72 6.15 7.70
C GLY A 33 9.75 6.13 8.82
N HIS A 34 9.81 5.07 9.64
CA HIS A 34 10.86 4.92 10.63
C HIS A 34 12.13 4.30 10.01
N TYR A 35 12.90 5.18 9.36
CA TYR A 35 14.20 4.87 8.78
C TYR A 35 15.15 4.34 9.88
N GLY A 36 15.32 3.02 9.97
CA GLY A 36 16.27 2.36 10.87
C GLY A 36 15.67 1.49 11.97
N ASN A 37 14.36 1.53 12.23
CA ASN A 37 13.71 0.59 13.13
C ASN A 37 12.30 0.35 12.63
N THR A 38 12.08 -0.78 11.94
CA THR A 38 10.76 -1.18 11.46
C THR A 38 9.78 -1.10 12.64
N ILE A 39 8.86 -0.12 12.63
CA ILE A 39 7.86 0.00 13.68
C ILE A 39 7.09 -1.32 13.71
N SER A 40 6.91 -1.91 14.89
CA SER A 40 6.10 -3.12 15.00
C SER A 40 4.71 -2.86 14.42
N PRO A 41 4.19 -3.74 13.55
CA PRO A 41 2.83 -3.64 13.02
C PRO A 41 1.75 -3.47 14.10
N LYS A 42 2.02 -3.91 15.34
CA LYS A 42 1.14 -3.71 16.51
C LYS A 42 0.98 -2.23 16.89
N TYR A 43 2.05 -1.43 16.84
CA TYR A 43 1.99 -0.01 17.16
C TYR A 43 1.24 0.77 16.07
N VAL A 44 1.48 0.43 14.80
CA VAL A 44 0.72 1.03 13.68
C VAL A 44 -0.76 0.65 13.78
N ALA A 45 -1.07 -0.60 14.15
CA ALA A 45 -2.43 -1.07 14.35
C ALA A 45 -3.15 -0.28 15.45
N GLN A 46 -2.48 -0.05 16.58
CA GLN A 46 -2.99 0.79 17.66
C GLN A 46 -3.23 2.24 17.21
N TRP A 47 -2.27 2.83 16.48
CA TRP A 47 -2.39 4.19 15.96
C TRP A 47 -3.56 4.34 14.97
N ALA A 48 -3.72 3.39 14.06
CA ALA A 48 -4.75 3.43 13.02
C ALA A 48 -6.12 2.91 13.50
N GLY A 49 -6.22 2.32 14.69
CA GLY A 49 -7.45 1.71 15.19
C GLY A 49 -7.90 0.49 14.38
N VAL A 50 -6.94 -0.28 13.83
CA VAL A 50 -7.21 -1.46 12.97
C VAL A 50 -6.51 -2.69 13.52
N SER A 51 -6.78 -3.87 12.94
CA SER A 51 -6.05 -5.09 13.30
C SER A 51 -4.63 -5.08 12.74
N THR A 52 -3.72 -5.81 13.38
CA THR A 52 -2.36 -6.02 12.84
C THR A 52 -2.38 -6.65 11.44
N GLY A 53 -3.32 -7.56 11.18
CA GLY A 53 -3.52 -8.14 9.84
C GLY A 53 -3.93 -7.09 8.80
N SER A 54 -4.77 -6.12 9.20
CA SER A 54 -5.13 -4.99 8.35
C SER A 54 -3.91 -4.13 8.00
N VAL A 55 -3.00 -3.89 8.94
CA VAL A 55 -1.75 -3.15 8.68
C VAL A 55 -0.88 -3.88 7.65
N ILE A 56 -0.72 -5.19 7.81
CA ILE A 56 0.06 -6.03 6.88
C ILE A 56 -0.57 -5.99 5.49
N ASN A 57 -1.89 -6.17 5.38
CA ASN A 57 -2.59 -6.12 4.10
C ASN A 57 -2.47 -4.76 3.42
N CYS A 58 -2.65 -3.65 4.16
CA CYS A 58 -2.47 -2.30 3.62
C CYS A 58 -1.04 -2.08 3.11
N THR A 59 -0.04 -2.53 3.88
CA THR A 59 1.38 -2.43 3.49
C THR A 59 1.64 -3.21 2.20
N ASN A 60 1.13 -4.44 2.10
CA ASN A 60 1.29 -5.29 0.92
C ASN A 60 0.58 -4.71 -0.30
N HIS A 61 -0.66 -4.22 -0.15
CA HIS A 61 -1.39 -3.61 -1.26
C HIS A 61 -0.67 -2.39 -1.84
N VAL A 62 -0.16 -1.50 -0.98
CA VAL A 62 0.58 -0.31 -1.40
C VAL A 62 1.90 -0.69 -2.06
N MET A 63 2.64 -1.66 -1.49
CA MET A 63 3.88 -2.17 -2.11
C MET A 63 3.64 -2.76 -3.49
N VAL A 64 2.61 -3.60 -3.66
CA VAL A 64 2.26 -4.19 -4.97
C VAL A 64 1.91 -3.10 -5.98
N ALA A 65 1.06 -2.13 -5.61
CA ALA A 65 0.68 -1.05 -6.52
C ALA A 65 1.87 -0.14 -6.92
N ILE A 66 2.84 0.06 -6.01
CA ILE A 66 4.07 0.80 -6.32
C ILE A 66 4.97 0.00 -7.27
N LEU A 67 5.15 -1.30 -7.01
CA LEU A 67 5.99 -2.17 -7.85
C LEU A 67 5.41 -2.32 -9.26
N ASP A 68 4.11 -2.50 -9.40
CA ASP A 68 3.43 -2.62 -10.70
C ASP A 68 3.56 -1.35 -11.55
N GLN A 69 3.46 -0.17 -10.91
CA GLN A 69 3.77 1.09 -11.56
C GLN A 69 5.23 1.23 -11.96
N HIS A 70 6.15 0.74 -11.12
CA HIS A 70 7.57 0.80 -11.42
C HIS A 70 7.92 -0.10 -12.60
N ASP A 71 7.33 -1.28 -12.71
CA ASP A 71 7.47 -2.15 -13.88
C ASP A 71 6.88 -1.49 -15.13
N THR A 72 5.72 -0.82 -15.00
CA THR A 72 5.13 -0.04 -16.10
C THR A 72 6.07 1.11 -16.53
N PHE A 73 6.69 1.82 -15.59
CA PHE A 73 7.62 2.91 -15.86
C PHE A 73 8.92 2.41 -16.51
N MET A 74 9.45 1.28 -16.04
CA MET A 74 10.62 0.60 -16.61
C MET A 74 10.33 0.10 -18.04
N GLN A 75 9.17 -0.51 -18.28
CA GLN A 75 8.74 -0.97 -19.61
C GLN A 75 8.55 0.21 -20.58
N PHE A 76 7.92 1.30 -20.12
CA PHE A 76 7.79 2.52 -20.90
C PHE A 76 9.17 3.07 -21.28
N LEU A 77 10.11 3.17 -20.33
CA LEU A 77 11.46 3.67 -20.59
C LEU A 77 12.22 2.80 -21.61
N MET A 78 12.08 1.48 -21.55
CA MET A 78 12.69 0.57 -22.53
C MET A 78 12.02 0.60 -23.92
N SER A 79 10.75 0.99 -24.02
CA SER A 79 10.02 1.07 -25.29
C SER A 79 10.32 2.33 -26.10
N ILE A 80 11.00 3.32 -25.53
CA ILE A 80 11.32 4.61 -26.18
C ILE A 80 12.77 4.61 -26.72
N HIS A 81 13.47 3.48 -26.63
CA HIS A 81 14.79 3.25 -27.22
C HIS A 81 14.68 2.28 -28.40
#